data_AF-A0A9E5TTN4-F1
#
_entry.id   AF-A0A9E5TTN4-F1
#
_cell.length_a   1.000
_cell.length_b   1.000
_cell.length_c   1.000
_cell.angle_alpha   90.00
_cell.angle_beta   90.00
_cell.angle_gamma   90.00
#
_symmetry.space_group_name_H-M   'P 1'
#
loop_
_entity.id
_entity.type
_entity.pdbx_description
1 polymer ?
#
loop_
_entity_poly.entity_id
_entity_poly.type
_entity_poly.pdbx_seq_one_letter_code
_entity_poly.pdbx_strand_id
1 'polypeptide(L)'
;GAVAFILLAVVSGLLLRHHIGQRSRLLGRLLPAIYNGRLLKLLRRRFPTYEHFEQYVIAKVDNLLSPLSRAATSPKALAKIVTISAASWLGVCLAHKLLFAGLGVEIAFSKVVVIVTIATFLGDISASPGGAGFMEAAMIALCAAFGVEYQAAAAVTLIGRGIFYVCGLGVGGTCLAVLAAMYGRTRQETSDAEPSDALPERPLEKG
;
A
#
# COMPACT_ATOMS: atom_id res chain seq x y z
N GLY A 1 2.04 -14.57 21.61
CA GLY A 1 1.18 -14.46 20.42
C GLY A 1 1.79 -13.54 19.36
N ALA A 2 1.60 -12.23 19.48
CA ALA A 2 2.03 -11.25 18.46
C ALA A 2 3.55 -11.14 18.26
N VAL A 3 4.34 -11.21 19.33
CA VAL A 3 5.81 -11.13 19.25
C VAL A 3 6.40 -12.32 18.48
N ALA A 4 5.87 -13.53 18.70
CA ALA A 4 6.28 -14.72 17.95
C ALA A 4 5.94 -14.59 16.47
N PHE A 5 4.79 -13.98 16.12
CA PHE A 5 4.37 -13.75 14.74
C PHE A 5 5.21 -12.67 14.04
N ILE A 6 5.55 -11.59 14.74
CA ILE A 6 6.47 -10.55 14.26
C ILE A 6 7.86 -11.14 14.07
N LEU A 7 8.35 -11.95 15.01
CA LEU A 7 9.61 -12.67 14.86
C LEU A 7 9.56 -13.65 13.69
N LEU A 8 8.45 -14.35 13.47
CA LEU A 8 8.28 -15.24 12.33
C LEU A 8 8.23 -14.49 11.00
N ALA A 9 7.61 -13.31 10.95
CA ALA A 9 7.58 -12.45 9.77
C ALA A 9 8.96 -11.82 9.48
N VAL A 10 9.69 -11.41 10.53
CA VAL A 10 11.06 -10.90 10.42
C VAL A 10 12.01 -12.02 10.01
N VAL A 11 11.90 -13.21 10.62
CA VAL A 11 12.68 -14.40 10.25
C VAL A 11 12.31 -14.87 8.85
N SER A 12 11.03 -14.86 8.46
CA SER A 12 10.58 -15.18 7.11
C SER A 12 11.11 -14.15 6.09
N GLY A 13 11.13 -12.86 6.43
CA GLY A 13 11.74 -11.80 5.62
C GLY A 13 13.27 -11.92 5.51
N LEU A 14 13.94 -12.33 6.58
CA LEU A 14 15.39 -12.58 6.61
C LEU A 14 15.77 -13.88 5.87
N LEU A 15 14.94 -14.92 5.96
CA LEU A 15 15.07 -16.15 5.19
C LEU A 15 14.79 -15.90 3.71
N LEU A 16 13.80 -15.05 3.36
CA LEU A 16 13.59 -14.56 2.00
C LEU A 16 14.83 -13.82 1.48
N ARG A 17 15.45 -12.96 2.30
CA ARG A 17 16.70 -12.27 1.95
C ARG A 17 17.85 -13.24 1.66
N HIS A 18 17.97 -14.31 2.44
CA HIS A 18 18.99 -15.34 2.19
C HIS A 18 18.70 -16.15 0.92
N HIS A 19 17.43 -16.41 0.62
CA HIS A 19 17.01 -17.12 -0.59
C HIS A 19 16.97 -16.25 -1.87
N ILE A 20 16.96 -14.91 -1.74
CA ILE A 20 16.98 -13.97 -2.88
C ILE A 20 18.32 -13.98 -3.62
N GLY A 21 19.41 -14.45 -2.99
CA GLY A 21 20.69 -14.71 -3.69
C GLY A 21 20.64 -15.81 -4.76
N GLN A 22 19.61 -16.68 -4.74
CA GLN A 22 19.38 -17.73 -5.75
C GLN A 22 18.31 -17.36 -6.81
N ARG A 23 17.68 -16.18 -6.72
CA ARG A 23 16.46 -15.84 -7.47
C ARG A 23 16.68 -15.28 -8.89
N SER A 24 17.82 -15.55 -9.51
CA SER A 24 17.98 -15.39 -10.97
C SER A 24 17.23 -16.48 -11.76
N ARG A 25 16.98 -17.67 -11.17
CA ARG A 25 16.34 -18.81 -11.87
C ARG A 25 14.82 -18.87 -11.75
N LEU A 26 14.23 -18.38 -10.66
CA LEU A 26 12.77 -18.39 -10.45
C LEU A 26 12.08 -17.22 -11.14
N LEU A 27 12.70 -16.03 -11.15
CA LEU A 27 12.18 -14.90 -11.92
C LEU A 27 12.10 -15.26 -13.41
N GLY A 28 13.16 -15.85 -13.99
CA GLY A 28 13.17 -16.29 -15.38
C GLY A 28 12.13 -17.34 -15.77
N ARG A 29 11.53 -18.07 -14.80
CA ARG A 29 10.42 -19.01 -15.05
C ARG A 29 9.04 -18.40 -14.87
N LEU A 30 8.88 -17.46 -13.93
CA LEU A 30 7.58 -16.83 -13.63
C LEU A 30 7.28 -15.64 -14.56
N LEU A 31 8.30 -14.87 -14.97
CA LEU A 31 8.15 -13.74 -15.89
C LEU A 31 7.50 -14.13 -17.24
N PRO A 32 7.92 -15.21 -17.93
CA PRO A 32 7.27 -15.61 -19.18
C PRO A 32 5.83 -16.08 -18.99
N ALA A 33 5.53 -16.77 -17.87
CA ALA A 33 4.19 -17.25 -17.55
C ALA A 33 3.21 -16.09 -17.24
N ILE A 34 3.69 -15.06 -16.54
CA ILE A 34 2.93 -13.85 -16.26
C ILE A 34 2.72 -13.03 -17.55
N TYR A 35 3.77 -12.87 -18.37
CA TYR A 35 3.69 -12.13 -19.65
C TYR A 35 2.73 -12.77 -20.67
N ASN A 36 2.70 -14.11 -20.78
CA ASN A 36 1.77 -14.82 -21.66
C ASN A 36 0.33 -14.92 -21.09
N GLY A 37 0.09 -14.45 -19.87
CA GLY A 37 -1.24 -14.41 -19.27
C GLY A 37 -2.17 -13.42 -19.97
N ARG A 38 -3.45 -13.77 -20.12
CA ARG A 38 -4.48 -12.91 -20.76
C ARG A 38 -4.60 -11.51 -20.12
N LEU A 39 -4.23 -11.38 -18.85
CA LEU A 39 -4.26 -10.13 -18.06
C LEU A 39 -3.24 -9.09 -18.55
N LEU A 40 -2.12 -9.51 -19.17
CA LEU A 40 -1.07 -8.62 -19.65
C LEU A 40 -1.19 -8.19 -21.12
N LYS A 41 -2.26 -8.58 -21.83
CA LYS A 41 -2.56 -8.03 -23.18
C LYS A 41 -2.65 -6.50 -23.18
N LEU A 42 -3.11 -5.91 -22.08
CA LEU A 42 -3.19 -4.46 -21.88
C LEU A 42 -1.79 -3.83 -21.68
N LEU A 43 -0.89 -4.55 -20.98
CA LEU A 43 0.46 -4.10 -20.67
C LEU A 43 1.39 -4.15 -21.90
N ARG A 44 1.12 -5.08 -22.82
CA ARG A 44 1.81 -5.23 -24.11
C ARG A 44 1.66 -4.01 -25.03
N ARG A 45 0.65 -3.15 -24.80
CA ARG A 45 0.51 -1.85 -25.48
C ARG A 45 1.48 -0.78 -24.96
N ARG A 46 2.03 -0.93 -23.74
CA ARG A 46 2.90 0.05 -23.08
C ARG A 46 4.38 -0.35 -23.11
N PHE A 47 4.68 -1.66 -23.22
CA PHE A 47 6.05 -2.19 -23.27
C PHE A 47 6.22 -3.12 -24.48
N PRO A 48 6.84 -2.66 -25.57
CA PRO A 48 6.96 -3.44 -26.81
C PRO A 48 7.96 -4.61 -26.72
N THR A 49 8.90 -4.60 -25.77
CA THR A 49 9.97 -5.62 -25.65
C THR A 49 10.03 -6.21 -24.24
N TYR A 50 10.13 -7.55 -24.17
CA TYR A 50 10.25 -8.33 -22.92
C TYR A 50 11.43 -7.90 -22.05
N GLU A 51 12.59 -7.60 -22.64
CA GLU A 51 13.77 -7.11 -21.92
C GLU A 51 13.52 -5.81 -21.17
N HIS A 52 12.75 -4.89 -21.74
CA HIS A 52 12.43 -3.60 -21.12
C HIS A 52 11.48 -3.77 -19.92
N PHE A 53 10.56 -4.73 -20.02
CA PHE A 53 9.67 -5.07 -18.91
C PHE A 53 10.44 -5.77 -17.77
N GLU A 54 11.33 -6.71 -18.10
CA GLU A 54 12.16 -7.40 -17.11
C GLU A 54 13.07 -6.41 -16.36
N GLN A 55 13.77 -5.53 -17.08
CA GLN A 55 14.62 -4.50 -16.46
C GLN A 55 13.81 -3.53 -15.58
N TYR A 56 12.63 -3.10 -16.04
CA TYR A 56 11.76 -2.23 -15.24
C TYR A 56 11.28 -2.91 -13.95
N VAL A 57 10.86 -4.18 -14.03
CA VAL A 57 10.40 -4.95 -12.86
C VAL A 57 11.55 -5.18 -11.89
N ILE A 58 12.72 -5.60 -12.35
CA ILE A 58 13.90 -5.81 -11.51
C ILE A 58 14.30 -4.50 -10.82
N ALA A 59 14.43 -3.41 -11.56
CA ALA A 59 14.80 -2.11 -11.01
C ALA A 59 13.75 -1.58 -10.02
N LYS A 60 12.45 -1.81 -10.26
CA LYS A 60 11.39 -1.41 -9.33
C LYS A 60 11.42 -2.26 -8.06
N VAL A 61 11.59 -3.56 -8.18
CA VAL A 61 11.69 -4.48 -7.04
C VAL A 61 12.91 -4.15 -6.19
N ASP A 62 14.07 -3.90 -6.78
CA ASP A 62 15.28 -3.50 -6.05
C ASP A 62 15.13 -2.14 -5.35
N ASN A 63 14.48 -1.17 -5.99
CA ASN A 63 14.16 0.11 -5.36
C ASN A 63 13.15 0.00 -4.21
N LEU A 64 12.27 -1.00 -4.22
CA LEU A 64 11.32 -1.26 -3.11
C LEU A 64 11.95 -2.08 -1.98
N LEU A 65 12.86 -3.00 -2.30
CA LEU A 65 13.49 -3.90 -1.33
C LEU A 65 14.74 -3.29 -0.68
N SER A 66 15.46 -2.39 -1.36
CA SER A 66 16.66 -1.76 -0.81
C SER A 66 16.37 -0.93 0.47
N PRO A 67 15.30 -0.13 0.59
CA PRO A 67 14.98 0.59 1.82
C PRO A 67 14.57 -0.36 2.95
N LEU A 68 13.83 -1.42 2.62
CA LEU A 68 13.44 -2.47 3.57
C LEU A 68 14.65 -3.18 4.15
N SER A 69 15.65 -3.50 3.32
CA SER A 69 16.88 -4.17 3.75
C SER A 69 17.75 -3.27 4.66
N ARG A 70 17.78 -1.96 4.39
CA ARG A 70 18.44 -0.96 5.25
C ARG A 70 17.73 -0.78 6.58
N ALA A 71 16.40 -0.76 6.57
CA ALA A 71 15.61 -0.69 7.79
C ALA A 71 15.79 -1.97 8.65
N ALA A 72 15.84 -3.14 8.02
CA ALA A 72 15.98 -4.43 8.71
C ALA A 72 17.39 -4.69 9.29
N THR A 73 18.43 -4.02 8.78
CA THR A 73 19.81 -4.18 9.25
C THR A 73 20.18 -3.24 10.40
N SER A 74 19.32 -2.26 10.73
CA SER A 74 19.57 -1.35 11.84
C SER A 74 18.50 -1.51 12.94
N PRO A 75 18.87 -2.00 14.15
CA PRO A 75 17.90 -2.24 15.22
C PRO A 75 17.22 -0.93 15.68
N LYS A 76 17.91 0.21 15.57
CA LYS A 76 17.34 1.53 15.87
C LYS A 76 16.25 1.95 14.87
N ALA A 77 16.42 1.68 13.57
CA ALA A 77 15.39 1.99 12.58
C ALA A 77 14.19 1.06 12.75
N LEU A 78 14.43 -0.23 13.00
CA LEU A 78 13.36 -1.18 13.27
C LEU A 78 12.54 -0.78 14.50
N ALA A 79 13.20 -0.40 15.60
CA ALA A 79 12.51 0.08 16.80
C ALA A 79 11.66 1.33 16.51
N LYS A 80 12.18 2.29 15.72
CA LYS A 80 11.42 3.48 15.30
C LYS A 80 10.19 3.10 14.47
N ILE A 81 10.35 2.21 13.49
CA ILE A 81 9.23 1.77 12.64
C ILE A 81 8.16 1.07 13.49
N VAL A 82 8.57 0.15 14.37
CA VAL A 82 7.63 -0.59 15.24
C VAL A 82 6.91 0.36 16.19
N THR A 83 7.61 1.31 16.81
CA THR A 83 7.00 2.27 17.73
C THR A 83 6.03 3.21 17.02
N ILE A 84 6.38 3.72 15.84
CA ILE A 84 5.48 4.55 15.03
C ILE A 84 4.25 3.75 14.59
N SER A 85 4.43 2.52 14.12
CA SER A 85 3.31 1.64 13.74
C SER A 85 2.40 1.32 14.92
N ALA A 86 2.98 0.98 16.08
CA ALA A 86 2.23 0.69 17.29
C ALA A 86 1.47 1.94 17.79
N ALA A 87 2.09 3.11 17.76
CA ALA A 87 1.45 4.37 18.15
C ALA A 87 0.30 4.74 17.20
N SER A 88 0.51 4.59 15.89
CA SER A 88 -0.53 4.80 14.88
C SER A 88 -1.73 3.87 15.11
N TRP A 89 -1.47 2.59 15.34
CA TRP A 89 -2.51 1.60 15.63
C TRP A 89 -3.26 1.90 16.95
N LEU A 90 -2.55 2.29 18.02
CA LEU A 90 -3.18 2.74 19.26
C LEU A 90 -4.07 3.97 19.04
N GLY A 91 -3.66 4.89 18.17
CA GLY A 91 -4.47 6.03 17.74
C GLY A 91 -5.79 5.59 17.10
N VAL A 92 -5.77 4.55 16.26
CA VAL A 92 -6.98 3.97 15.65
C VAL A 92 -7.90 3.35 16.71
N CYS A 93 -7.35 2.61 17.67
CA CYS A 93 -8.13 2.05 18.78
C CYS A 93 -8.74 3.16 19.65
N LEU A 94 -7.99 4.23 19.92
CA LEU A 94 -8.47 5.37 20.69
C LEU A 94 -9.60 6.11 19.96
N ALA A 95 -9.46 6.33 18.64
CA ALA A 95 -10.51 6.93 17.83
C ALA A 95 -11.82 6.11 17.90
N HIS A 96 -11.75 4.78 17.82
CA HIS A 96 -12.93 3.92 17.99
C HIS A 96 -13.52 4.01 19.40
N LYS A 97 -12.67 4.07 20.44
CA LYS A 97 -13.14 4.26 21.82
C LYS A 97 -13.88 5.60 21.97
N LEU A 98 -13.40 6.66 21.34
CA LEU A 98 -14.07 7.96 21.32
C LEU A 98 -15.39 7.92 20.54
N LEU A 99 -15.46 7.17 19.44
CA LEU A 99 -16.72 6.97 18.71
C LEU A 99 -17.78 6.25 19.55
N PHE A 100 -17.39 5.17 20.26
CA PHE A 100 -18.30 4.51 21.20
C PHE A 100 -18.76 5.47 22.31
N ALA A 101 -17.85 6.24 22.90
CA ALA A 101 -18.18 7.21 23.93
C ALA A 101 -19.12 8.32 23.40
N GLY A 102 -18.89 8.80 22.18
CA GLY A 102 -19.73 9.82 21.54
C GLY A 102 -21.16 9.36 21.23
N LEU A 103 -21.38 8.05 21.08
CA LEU A 103 -22.70 7.44 20.95
C LEU A 103 -23.30 7.00 22.29
N GLY A 104 -22.66 7.34 23.43
CA GLY A 104 -23.14 6.96 24.76
C GLY A 104 -22.93 5.49 25.12
N VAL A 105 -22.08 4.76 24.38
CA VAL A 105 -21.78 3.35 24.64
C VAL A 105 -20.52 3.21 25.50
N GLU A 106 -20.70 2.76 26.74
CA GLU A 106 -19.58 2.46 27.63
C GLU A 106 -18.99 1.07 27.38
N ILE A 107 -17.90 1.03 26.62
CA ILE A 107 -17.12 -0.18 26.38
C ILE A 107 -15.69 -0.05 26.94
N ALA A 108 -15.19 -1.06 27.64
CA ALA A 108 -13.81 -1.05 28.14
C ALA A 108 -12.80 -0.93 26.97
N PHE A 109 -11.73 -0.16 27.16
CA PHE A 109 -10.72 0.05 26.12
C PHE A 109 -10.09 -1.28 25.64
N SER A 110 -9.91 -2.24 26.55
CA SER A 110 -9.43 -3.59 26.22
C SER A 110 -10.33 -4.31 25.20
N LYS A 111 -11.66 -4.19 25.33
CA LYS A 111 -12.61 -4.77 24.37
C LYS A 111 -12.49 -4.09 23.00
N VAL A 112 -12.38 -2.76 22.96
CA VAL A 112 -12.19 -2.01 21.70
C VAL A 112 -10.93 -2.46 20.98
N VAL A 113 -9.82 -2.62 21.71
CA VAL A 113 -8.56 -3.13 21.16
C VAL A 113 -8.75 -4.51 20.51
N VAL A 114 -9.44 -5.43 21.19
CA VAL A 114 -9.71 -6.77 20.65
C VAL A 114 -10.58 -6.70 19.40
N ILE A 115 -11.68 -5.93 19.44
CA ILE A 115 -12.60 -5.74 18.31
C ILE A 115 -11.84 -5.21 17.09
N VAL A 116 -11.11 -4.11 17.24
CA VAL A 116 -10.38 -3.46 16.14
C VAL A 116 -9.30 -4.38 15.59
N THR A 117 -8.55 -5.09 16.45
CA THR A 117 -7.48 -6.00 15.99
C THR A 117 -8.04 -7.13 15.14
N ILE A 118 -9.06 -7.82 15.65
CA ILE A 118 -9.63 -8.98 14.95
C ILE A 118 -10.34 -8.53 13.67
N ALA A 119 -11.13 -7.46 13.72
CA ALA A 119 -11.81 -6.93 12.55
C ALA A 119 -10.83 -6.49 11.45
N THR A 120 -9.74 -5.80 11.83
CA THR A 120 -8.69 -5.39 10.87
C THR A 120 -8.03 -6.60 10.24
N PHE A 121 -7.67 -7.59 11.05
CA PHE A 121 -7.05 -8.82 10.55
C PHE A 121 -7.96 -9.60 9.58
N LEU A 122 -9.26 -9.69 9.87
CA LEU A 122 -10.24 -10.29 8.95
C LEU A 122 -10.40 -9.46 7.66
N GLY A 123 -10.34 -8.13 7.78
CA GLY A 123 -10.31 -7.23 6.63
C GLY A 123 -9.07 -7.44 5.75
N ASP A 124 -7.89 -7.62 6.35
CA ASP A 124 -6.62 -7.80 5.65
C ASP A 124 -6.53 -9.15 4.92
N ILE A 125 -7.15 -10.21 5.45
CA ILE A 125 -7.23 -11.52 4.80
C ILE A 125 -8.25 -11.53 3.67
N SER A 126 -9.18 -10.57 3.65
CA SER A 126 -10.21 -10.49 2.63
C SER A 126 -9.62 -10.24 1.24
N ALA A 127 -10.15 -10.94 0.25
CA ALA A 127 -9.87 -10.66 -1.16
C ALA A 127 -10.54 -9.35 -1.67
N SER A 128 -11.34 -8.70 -0.83
CA SER A 128 -12.01 -7.44 -1.15
C SER A 128 -11.01 -6.28 -1.15
N PRO A 129 -11.06 -5.36 -2.14
CA PRO A 129 -10.21 -4.18 -2.15
C PRO A 129 -10.42 -3.37 -0.85
N GLY A 130 -9.37 -3.29 -0.03
CA GLY A 130 -9.40 -2.57 1.25
C GLY A 130 -10.24 -3.23 2.35
N GLY A 131 -10.51 -4.53 2.25
CA GLY A 131 -11.24 -5.30 3.26
C GLY A 131 -12.72 -4.93 3.42
N ALA A 132 -13.26 -4.16 2.48
CA ALA A 132 -14.62 -3.65 2.53
C ALA A 132 -15.65 -4.79 2.54
N GLY A 133 -16.66 -4.67 3.40
CA GLY A 133 -17.66 -5.68 3.72
C GLY A 133 -17.22 -6.61 4.83
N PHE A 134 -16.02 -7.19 4.73
CA PHE A 134 -15.52 -8.16 5.71
C PHE A 134 -15.16 -7.51 7.04
N MET A 135 -14.43 -6.40 7.00
CA MET A 135 -14.03 -5.70 8.20
C MET A 135 -15.24 -5.12 8.93
N GLU A 136 -16.19 -4.54 8.19
CA GLU A 136 -17.41 -3.96 8.73
C GLU A 136 -18.29 -5.04 9.39
N ALA A 137 -18.50 -6.15 8.70
CA ALA A 137 -19.26 -7.29 9.25
C ALA A 137 -18.57 -7.86 10.50
N ALA A 138 -17.25 -8.04 10.47
CA ALA A 138 -16.48 -8.53 11.61
C ALA A 138 -16.58 -7.58 12.81
N MET A 139 -16.46 -6.27 12.58
CA MET A 139 -16.53 -5.28 13.65
C MET A 139 -17.92 -5.26 14.29
N ILE A 140 -18.99 -5.25 13.48
CA ILE A 140 -20.38 -5.29 13.98
C ILE A 140 -20.64 -6.59 14.76
N ALA A 141 -20.22 -7.74 14.23
CA ALA A 141 -20.41 -9.03 14.88
C ALA A 141 -19.65 -9.13 16.21
N LEU A 142 -18.40 -8.66 16.27
CA LEU A 142 -17.61 -8.63 17.50
C LEU A 142 -18.21 -7.67 18.52
N CYS A 143 -18.68 -6.49 18.10
CA CYS A 143 -19.38 -5.55 18.99
C CYS A 143 -20.63 -6.19 19.60
N ALA A 144 -21.44 -6.85 18.79
CA ALA A 144 -22.62 -7.59 19.26
C ALA A 144 -22.23 -8.69 20.25
N ALA A 145 -21.15 -9.44 19.98
CA ALA A 145 -20.63 -10.46 20.89
C ALA A 145 -20.15 -9.89 22.24
N PHE A 146 -19.72 -8.62 22.27
CA PHE A 146 -19.36 -7.91 23.50
C PHE A 146 -20.52 -7.18 24.18
N GLY A 147 -21.76 -7.37 23.68
CA GLY A 147 -22.99 -6.82 24.26
C GLY A 147 -23.35 -5.42 23.79
N VAL A 148 -22.74 -4.92 22.70
CA VAL A 148 -23.10 -3.63 22.12
C VAL A 148 -24.34 -3.79 21.25
N GLU A 149 -25.29 -2.87 21.36
CA GLU A 149 -26.48 -2.84 20.51
C GLU A 149 -26.10 -2.76 19.03
N TYR A 150 -26.79 -3.52 18.19
CA TYR A 150 -26.50 -3.61 16.75
C TYR A 150 -26.50 -2.24 16.05
N GLN A 151 -27.44 -1.34 16.40
CA GLN A 151 -27.52 0.00 15.82
C GLN A 151 -26.26 0.82 16.12
N ALA A 152 -25.82 0.82 17.39
CA ALA A 152 -24.61 1.52 17.80
C ALA A 152 -23.34 0.90 17.19
N ALA A 153 -23.27 -0.44 17.13
CA ALA A 153 -22.16 -1.16 16.51
C ALA A 153 -22.01 -0.82 15.01
N ALA A 154 -23.12 -0.79 14.28
CA ALA A 154 -23.16 -0.38 12.88
C ALA A 154 -22.76 1.09 12.71
N ALA A 155 -23.28 1.98 13.55
CA ALA A 155 -22.96 3.41 13.52
C ALA A 155 -21.46 3.67 13.74
N VAL A 156 -20.85 3.11 14.80
CA VAL A 156 -19.41 3.26 15.06
C VAL A 156 -18.59 2.74 13.89
N THR A 157 -18.94 1.56 13.37
CA THR A 157 -18.24 0.92 12.27
C THR A 157 -18.28 1.81 11.01
N LEU A 158 -19.47 2.25 10.61
CA LEU A 158 -19.63 3.05 9.39
C LEU A 158 -19.02 4.44 9.52
N ILE A 159 -19.17 5.11 10.67
CA ILE A 159 -18.56 6.42 10.91
C ILE A 159 -17.03 6.30 10.90
N GLY A 160 -16.48 5.31 11.61
CA GLY A 160 -15.04 5.06 11.63
C GLY A 160 -14.46 4.80 10.24
N ARG A 161 -15.18 4.03 9.42
CA ARG A 161 -14.82 3.78 8.01
C ARG A 161 -14.96 5.00 7.12
N GLY A 162 -16.02 5.77 7.30
CA GLY A 162 -16.20 7.05 6.63
C GLY A 162 -15.02 7.99 6.88
N ILE A 163 -14.63 8.14 8.16
CA ILE A 163 -13.46 8.95 8.54
C ILE A 163 -12.18 8.38 7.90
N PHE A 164 -11.95 7.07 8.00
CA PHE A 164 -10.77 6.44 7.42
C PHE A 164 -10.65 6.67 5.91
N TYR A 165 -11.74 6.48 5.17
CA TYR A 165 -11.75 6.65 3.72
C TYR A 165 -11.67 8.11 3.32
N VAL A 166 -12.38 9.01 3.98
CA VAL A 166 -12.33 10.44 3.66
C VAL A 166 -10.94 11.00 3.96
N CYS A 167 -10.36 10.69 5.12
CA CYS A 167 -9.01 11.14 5.44
C CYS A 167 -7.97 10.49 4.52
N GLY A 168 -8.04 9.18 4.30
CA GLY A 168 -7.08 8.46 3.47
C GLY A 168 -7.13 8.85 2.00
N LEU A 169 -8.31 8.78 1.38
CA LEU A 169 -8.50 9.12 -0.03
C LEU A 169 -8.45 10.63 -0.26
N GLY A 170 -8.97 11.43 0.66
CA GLY A 170 -8.95 12.89 0.56
C GLY A 170 -7.53 13.44 0.65
N VAL A 171 -6.75 13.03 1.64
CA VAL A 171 -5.35 13.49 1.77
C VAL A 171 -4.49 12.90 0.65
N GLY A 172 -4.64 11.61 0.32
CA GLY A 172 -3.90 11.00 -0.77
C GLY A 172 -4.22 11.63 -2.13
N GLY A 173 -5.50 11.87 -2.40
CA GLY A 173 -5.98 12.48 -3.63
C GLY A 173 -5.55 13.93 -3.79
N THR A 174 -5.60 14.73 -2.71
CA THR A 174 -5.10 16.11 -2.74
C THR A 174 -3.59 16.16 -2.97
N CYS A 175 -2.82 15.30 -2.30
CA CYS A 175 -1.38 15.20 -2.52
C CYS A 175 -1.05 14.84 -3.99
N LEU A 176 -1.77 13.85 -4.54
CA LEU A 176 -1.62 13.47 -5.95
C LEU A 176 -2.01 14.59 -6.91
N ALA A 177 -3.10 15.31 -6.65
CA ALA A 177 -3.54 16.42 -7.48
C ALA A 177 -2.53 17.58 -7.48
N VAL A 178 -1.96 17.90 -6.32
CA VAL A 178 -0.90 18.91 -6.19
C VAL A 178 0.35 18.48 -6.96
N LEU A 179 0.80 17.22 -6.78
CA LEU A 179 1.93 16.66 -7.51
C LEU A 179 1.70 16.68 -9.04
N ALA A 180 0.50 16.31 -9.48
CA ALA A 180 0.12 16.34 -10.89
C ALA A 180 0.12 17.77 -11.45
N ALA A 181 -0.37 18.75 -10.69
CA ALA A 181 -0.34 20.15 -11.07
C ALA A 181 1.09 20.71 -11.13
N MET A 182 1.97 20.30 -10.20
CA MET A 182 3.38 20.71 -10.20
C MET A 182 4.16 20.10 -11.38
N TYR A 183 4.07 18.79 -11.59
CA TYR A 183 4.79 18.11 -12.68
C TYR A 183 4.20 18.39 -14.07
N GLY A 184 2.89 18.68 -14.15
CA GLY A 184 2.25 19.10 -15.39
C GLY A 184 2.81 20.43 -15.92
N ARG A 185 3.16 21.37 -15.03
CA ARG A 185 3.75 22.67 -15.40
C ARG A 185 5.16 22.55 -15.95
N THR A 186 6.01 21.69 -15.36
CA THR A 186 7.40 21.52 -15.81
C THR A 186 7.50 20.92 -17.21
N ARG A 187 6.59 20.01 -17.58
CA ARG A 187 6.57 19.40 -18.92
C ARG A 187 6.15 20.37 -20.03
N GLN A 188 5.30 21.36 -19.71
CA GLN A 188 4.94 22.44 -20.63
C GLN A 188 6.11 23.41 -20.82
N GLU A 189 6.78 23.82 -19.75
CA GLU A 189 7.96 24.71 -19.84
C GLU A 189 9.11 24.10 -20.66
N THR A 190 9.33 22.78 -20.62
CA THR A 190 10.36 22.12 -21.46
C THR A 190 9.91 21.96 -22.92
N SER A 191 8.60 21.86 -23.18
CA SER A 191 8.04 21.75 -24.53
C SER A 191 7.99 23.10 -25.26
N ASP A 192 7.83 24.20 -24.53
CA ASP A 192 7.84 25.57 -25.07
C ASP A 192 9.28 26.11 -25.22
N ALA A 193 10.26 25.48 -24.55
CA ALA A 193 11.68 25.83 -24.62
C ALA A 193 12.48 25.06 -25.68
N GLU A 194 11.86 24.13 -26.43
CA GLU A 194 12.49 23.48 -27.58
C GLU A 194 12.33 24.39 -28.81
N PRO A 195 13.39 25.05 -29.32
CA PRO A 195 13.28 25.89 -30.50
C PRO A 195 12.98 25.00 -31.71
N SER A 196 12.02 25.43 -32.52
CA SER A 196 11.76 24.96 -33.88
C SER A 196 12.96 25.27 -34.80
N ASP A 197 14.15 24.76 -34.49
CA ASP A 197 15.26 24.71 -35.43
C ASP A 197 15.03 23.54 -36.38
N ALA A 198 14.18 23.83 -37.36
CA ALA A 198 14.17 23.13 -38.64
C ALA A 198 15.62 23.00 -39.12
N LEU A 199 16.08 21.76 -39.21
CA LEU A 199 17.39 21.42 -39.80
C LEU A 199 17.51 22.12 -41.17
N PRO A 200 18.60 22.86 -41.44
CA PRO A 200 18.80 23.43 -42.77
C PRO A 200 18.99 22.28 -43.76
N GLU A 201 18.19 22.26 -44.83
CA GLU A 201 18.36 21.33 -45.94
C GLU A 201 19.79 21.44 -46.47
N ARG A 202 20.53 20.32 -46.46
CA ARG A 202 21.83 20.24 -47.12
C ARG A 202 21.61 20.24 -48.63
N PRO A 203 22.30 21.08 -49.42
CA PRO A 203 22.28 20.96 -50.86
C PRO A 203 22.96 19.66 -51.27
N LEU A 204 22.32 18.89 -52.15
CA LEU A 204 22.89 17.73 -52.80
C LEU A 204 24.08 18.19 -53.67
N GLU A 205 25.30 17.85 -53.27
CA GLU A 205 26.47 17.94 -54.15
C GLU A 205 26.28 17.00 -55.34
N LYS A 206 26.24 17.59 -56.54
CA LYS A 206 26.49 16.89 -57.80
C LYS A 206 28.00 16.90 -58.05
N GLY A 207 28.59 15.72 -58.17
CA GLY A 207 29.97 15.50 -58.59
C GLY A 207 30.21 14.01 -58.82
#